data_AF-A0A0K9YPT4-F1
#
_entry.id   AF-A0A0K9YPT4-F1
#
_cell.length_a   1.000
_cell.length_b   1.000
_cell.length_c   1.000
_cell.angle_alpha   90.00
_cell.angle_beta   90.00
_cell.angle_gamma   90.00
#
_symmetry.space_group_name_H-M   'P 1'
#
loop_
_entity.id
_entity.type
_entity.pdbx_description
1 polymer ?
#
loop_
_entity_poly.entity_id
_entity_poly.type
_entity_poly.pdbx_seq_one_letter_code
_entity_poly.pdbx_strand_id
1 'polypeptide(L)'
;MSHMEYKTVIRAPLPQIEGLDHNRAYPFFKEKVGEPKHLDEWDGVVDWFMYDDKPNTYCPVESLEGKYKWGIDYVLMHSDGYDYNALDISLSELEGYIDLLVKKFGVDKKSCRLLSYSWYNGGDEPIRF
;
A
#
# COMPACT_ATOMS: atom_id res chain seq x y z
N MET A 1 1.96 -17.02 -14.29
CA MET A 1 2.64 -18.09 -13.55
C MET A 1 2.67 -17.67 -12.10
N SER A 2 2.33 -18.58 -11.20
CA SER A 2 2.36 -18.32 -9.78
C SER A 2 3.79 -18.24 -9.26
N HIS A 3 4.07 -17.24 -8.42
CA HIS A 3 5.37 -17.04 -7.79
C HIS A 3 5.20 -16.33 -6.44
N MET A 4 6.27 -16.38 -5.64
CA MET A 4 6.35 -15.62 -4.40
C MET A 4 6.76 -14.19 -4.72
N GLU A 5 6.00 -13.23 -4.23
CA GLU A 5 6.33 -11.81 -4.29
C GLU A 5 6.86 -11.35 -2.94
N TYR A 6 7.75 -10.37 -2.95
CA TYR A 6 8.37 -9.76 -1.77
C TYR A 6 8.25 -8.25 -1.87
N LYS A 7 7.79 -7.60 -0.80
CA LYS A 7 7.67 -6.15 -0.75
C LYS A 7 8.19 -5.60 0.56
N THR A 8 8.95 -4.51 0.47
CA THR A 8 9.34 -3.70 1.62
C THR A 8 8.76 -2.29 1.45
N VAL A 9 8.10 -1.81 2.49
CA VAL A 9 7.31 -0.57 2.46
C VAL A 9 7.46 0.22 3.76
N ILE A 10 7.19 1.52 3.68
CA ILE A 10 6.79 2.30 4.84
C ILE A 10 5.28 2.43 4.81
N ARG A 11 4.61 1.84 5.80
CA ARG A 11 3.16 1.88 5.92
C ARG A 11 2.73 2.94 6.92
N ALA A 12 1.80 3.79 6.53
CA ALA A 12 1.12 4.71 7.43
C ALA A 12 -0.37 4.38 7.52
N PRO A 13 -0.97 4.35 8.73
CA PRO A 13 -2.41 4.24 8.88
C PRO A 13 -3.11 5.52 8.42
N LEU A 14 -4.33 5.40 7.89
CA LEU A 14 -5.17 6.53 7.46
C LEU A 14 -6.46 6.58 8.29
N PRO A 15 -6.40 6.96 9.59
CA PRO A 15 -7.56 6.94 10.48
C PRO A 15 -8.70 7.85 10.02
N GLN A 16 -8.41 8.91 9.25
CA GLN A 16 -9.42 9.85 8.75
C GLN A 16 -10.39 9.25 7.73
N ILE A 17 -10.07 8.09 7.14
CA ILE A 17 -10.93 7.36 6.20
C ILE A 17 -11.24 5.93 6.69
N GLU A 18 -10.96 5.63 7.96
CA GLU A 18 -11.30 4.33 8.54
C GLU A 18 -12.81 4.09 8.51
N GLY A 19 -13.22 2.86 8.17
CA GLY A 19 -14.62 2.47 8.06
C GLY A 19 -15.28 2.82 6.73
N LEU A 20 -14.59 3.51 5.81
CA LEU A 20 -15.10 3.81 4.48
C LEU A 20 -14.94 2.60 3.56
N ASP A 21 -16.01 2.22 2.86
CA ASP A 21 -15.93 1.24 1.77
C ASP A 21 -15.09 1.76 0.58
N HIS A 22 -14.82 0.88 -0.39
CA HIS A 22 -14.05 1.21 -1.60
C HIS A 22 -14.61 2.44 -2.33
N ASN A 23 -15.92 2.52 -2.49
CA ASN A 23 -16.59 3.65 -3.15
C ASN A 23 -16.35 4.99 -2.44
N ARG A 24 -16.34 5.01 -1.12
CA ARG A 24 -16.14 6.23 -0.33
C ARG A 24 -14.67 6.55 -0.11
N ALA A 25 -13.79 5.55 -0.10
CA ALA A 25 -12.35 5.72 0.01
C ALA A 25 -11.69 6.14 -1.32
N TYR A 26 -12.23 5.68 -2.46
CA TYR A 26 -11.65 5.93 -3.78
C TYR A 26 -11.40 7.43 -4.07
N PRO A 27 -12.35 8.37 -3.85
CA PRO A 27 -12.11 9.78 -4.13
C PRO A 27 -10.90 10.36 -3.36
N PHE A 28 -10.67 9.91 -2.12
CA PHE A 28 -9.52 10.32 -1.32
C PHE A 28 -8.21 9.88 -1.97
N PHE A 29 -8.12 8.61 -2.39
CA PHE A 29 -6.92 8.10 -3.04
C PHE A 29 -6.73 8.68 -4.44
N LYS A 30 -7.81 8.90 -5.19
CA LYS A 30 -7.77 9.53 -6.51
C LYS A 30 -7.18 10.93 -6.43
N GLU A 31 -7.62 11.75 -5.47
CA GLU A 31 -7.10 13.10 -5.26
C GLU A 31 -5.61 13.11 -4.89
N LYS A 32 -5.19 12.20 -4.01
CA LYS A 32 -3.81 12.20 -3.48
C LYS A 32 -2.82 11.47 -4.37
N VAL A 33 -3.17 10.31 -4.88
CA VAL A 33 -2.28 9.40 -5.61
C VAL A 33 -2.42 9.57 -7.12
N GLY A 34 -3.61 9.88 -7.61
CA GLY A 34 -3.95 9.94 -9.03
C GLY A 34 -4.86 8.80 -9.46
N GLU A 35 -4.86 8.48 -10.74
CA GLU A 35 -5.68 7.38 -11.25
C GLU A 35 -5.09 6.01 -10.84
N PRO A 36 -5.95 5.05 -10.47
CA PRO A 36 -5.51 3.70 -10.17
C PRO A 36 -5.08 2.98 -11.45
N LYS A 37 -4.27 1.94 -11.29
CA LYS A 37 -3.88 1.03 -12.38
C LYS A 37 -5.06 0.14 -12.80
N HIS A 38 -5.87 -0.25 -11.83
CA HIS A 38 -7.10 -1.02 -12.04
C HIS A 38 -8.23 -0.42 -11.22
N LEU A 39 -9.41 -0.32 -11.81
CA LEU A 39 -10.63 0.19 -11.21
C LEU A 39 -11.77 -0.72 -11.67
N ASP A 40 -12.53 -1.24 -10.72
CA ASP A 40 -13.73 -2.04 -10.97
C ASP A 40 -14.95 -1.29 -10.45
N GLU A 41 -15.93 -1.11 -11.32
CA GLU A 41 -17.15 -0.34 -11.06
C GLU A 41 -18.38 -1.19 -11.42
N TRP A 42 -19.30 -1.33 -10.47
CA TRP A 42 -20.58 -1.99 -10.67
C TRP A 42 -21.73 -1.01 -10.39
N ASP A 43 -22.61 -0.78 -11.38
CA ASP A 43 -23.73 0.17 -11.28
C ASP A 43 -23.32 1.58 -10.78
N GLY A 44 -22.12 2.04 -11.19
CA GLY A 44 -21.57 3.35 -10.80
C GLY A 44 -21.03 3.41 -9.37
N VAL A 45 -20.88 2.28 -8.71
CA VAL A 45 -20.25 2.12 -7.38
C VAL A 45 -18.89 1.47 -7.58
N VAL A 46 -17.83 2.08 -7.01
CA VAL A 46 -16.51 1.47 -7.03
C VAL A 46 -16.50 0.29 -6.07
N ASP A 47 -16.36 -0.92 -6.63
CA ASP A 47 -16.29 -2.16 -5.85
C ASP A 47 -14.85 -2.45 -5.42
N TRP A 48 -13.88 -2.12 -6.30
CA TRP A 48 -12.47 -2.35 -6.04
C TRP A 48 -11.56 -1.41 -6.84
N PHE A 49 -10.38 -1.10 -6.30
CA PHE A 49 -9.35 -0.37 -7.03
C PHE A 49 -7.94 -0.79 -6.57
N MET A 50 -6.97 -0.67 -7.47
CA MET A 50 -5.57 -0.97 -7.18
C MET A 50 -4.63 -0.01 -7.90
N TYR A 51 -3.61 0.43 -7.17
CA TYR A 51 -2.56 1.32 -7.66
C TYR A 51 -1.29 0.53 -8.01
N ASP A 52 -0.39 1.16 -8.76
CA ASP A 52 0.90 0.56 -9.08
C ASP A 52 1.73 0.39 -7.79
N ASP A 53 2.35 -0.78 -7.66
CA ASP A 53 3.05 -1.24 -6.46
C ASP A 53 4.56 -1.36 -6.68
N LYS A 54 5.10 -0.51 -7.57
CA LYS A 54 6.52 -0.42 -7.89
C LYS A 54 7.28 0.42 -6.85
N PRO A 55 8.62 0.28 -6.76
CA PRO A 55 9.44 1.18 -5.95
C PRO A 55 9.16 2.66 -6.23
N ASN A 56 9.14 3.47 -5.17
CA ASN A 56 8.84 4.89 -5.17
C ASN A 56 7.39 5.27 -5.55
N THR A 57 6.43 4.35 -5.43
CA THR A 57 5.00 4.64 -5.57
C THR A 57 4.25 4.61 -4.23
N TYR A 58 3.03 5.15 -4.25
CA TYR A 58 2.09 5.08 -3.14
C TYR A 58 1.02 4.03 -3.46
N CYS A 59 0.81 3.08 -2.56
CA CYS A 59 -0.13 1.98 -2.76
C CYS A 59 -1.12 1.92 -1.59
N PRO A 60 -2.41 2.20 -1.81
CA PRO A 60 -3.45 2.01 -0.80
C PRO A 60 -3.51 0.56 -0.35
N VAL A 61 -3.73 0.35 0.94
CA VAL A 61 -3.87 -0.98 1.52
C VAL A 61 -5.05 -1.02 2.47
N GLU A 62 -5.83 -2.08 2.36
CA GLU A 62 -6.89 -2.40 3.30
C GLU A 62 -6.41 -3.54 4.22
N SER A 63 -6.53 -3.37 5.53
CA SER A 63 -6.27 -4.45 6.48
C SER A 63 -7.46 -5.39 6.58
N LEU A 64 -7.20 -6.70 6.54
CA LEU A 64 -8.22 -7.72 6.80
C LEU A 64 -8.60 -7.83 8.29
N GLU A 65 -7.82 -7.23 9.22
CA GLU A 65 -8.04 -7.32 10.68
C GLU A 65 -9.09 -6.33 11.22
N GLY A 66 -10.16 -6.17 10.46
CA GLY A 66 -11.24 -5.22 10.70
C GLY A 66 -11.63 -4.57 9.38
N LYS A 67 -12.90 -4.72 9.00
CA LYS A 67 -13.43 -4.18 7.74
C LYS A 67 -13.04 -2.71 7.57
N TYR A 68 -12.52 -2.35 6.41
CA TYR A 68 -12.29 -0.96 6.00
C TYR A 68 -11.26 -0.20 6.84
N LYS A 69 -10.22 -0.88 7.33
CA LYS A 69 -9.04 -0.24 7.91
C LYS A 69 -8.03 0.10 6.83
N TRP A 70 -8.00 1.37 6.45
CA TRP A 70 -7.14 1.86 5.39
C TRP A 70 -5.76 2.29 5.89
N GLY A 71 -4.77 2.04 5.05
CA GLY A 71 -3.44 2.60 5.15
C GLY A 71 -2.90 2.95 3.77
N ILE A 72 -1.71 3.52 3.76
CA ILE A 72 -0.96 3.80 2.54
C ILE A 72 0.47 3.30 2.72
N ASP A 73 0.94 2.56 1.72
CA ASP A 73 2.33 2.16 1.60
C ASP A 73 3.08 3.14 0.71
N TYR A 74 4.25 3.57 1.16
CA TYR A 74 5.31 4.02 0.27
C TYR A 74 6.21 2.83 -0.04
N VAL A 75 6.24 2.42 -1.30
CA VAL A 75 6.94 1.19 -1.70
C VAL A 75 8.43 1.45 -1.85
N LEU A 76 9.25 0.79 -1.04
CA LEU A 76 10.71 0.89 -1.11
C LEU A 76 11.28 -0.15 -2.07
N MET A 77 10.72 -1.37 -2.05
CA MET A 77 11.15 -2.49 -2.86
C MET A 77 9.98 -3.40 -3.18
N HIS A 78 9.96 -3.93 -4.39
CA HIS A 78 9.06 -4.99 -4.83
C HIS A 78 9.83 -5.93 -5.76
N SER A 79 9.75 -7.23 -5.51
CA SER A 79 10.41 -8.29 -6.29
C SER A 79 9.48 -9.50 -6.47
N ASP A 80 9.54 -10.11 -7.65
CA ASP A 80 8.79 -11.27 -8.08
C ASP A 80 9.66 -12.54 -8.08
N GLY A 81 10.10 -13.00 -6.90
CA GLY A 81 10.60 -14.37 -6.66
C GLY A 81 11.92 -14.76 -7.31
N TYR A 82 12.39 -14.02 -8.32
CA TYR A 82 13.59 -14.33 -9.10
C TYR A 82 14.72 -13.32 -8.90
N ASP A 83 14.42 -12.08 -8.47
CA ASP A 83 15.41 -11.04 -8.23
C ASP A 83 15.52 -10.66 -6.74
N TYR A 84 16.50 -11.22 -6.04
CA TYR A 84 16.82 -10.77 -4.68
C TYR A 84 17.67 -9.51 -4.74
N ASN A 85 17.03 -8.35 -4.64
CA ASN A 85 17.72 -7.08 -4.43
C ASN A 85 17.83 -6.80 -2.93
N ALA A 86 19.05 -6.57 -2.43
CA ALA A 86 19.23 -6.10 -1.07
C ALA A 86 18.76 -4.64 -0.98
N LEU A 87 17.95 -4.32 0.03
CA LEU A 87 17.57 -2.95 0.34
C LEU A 87 18.66 -2.31 1.20
N ASP A 88 19.43 -1.40 0.61
CA ASP A 88 20.42 -0.58 1.32
C ASP A 88 19.93 0.87 1.36
N ILE A 89 19.42 1.28 2.52
CA ILE A 89 18.84 2.61 2.75
C ILE A 89 19.31 3.09 4.12
N SER A 90 19.80 4.32 4.19
CA SER A 90 20.19 4.96 5.43
C SER A 90 18.98 5.35 6.28
N LEU A 91 19.18 5.53 7.60
CA LEU A 91 18.14 6.06 8.47
C LEU A 91 17.65 7.45 8.03
N SER A 92 18.52 8.28 7.46
CA SER A 92 18.15 9.60 6.96
C SER A 92 17.24 9.51 5.73
N GLU A 93 17.47 8.56 4.83
CA GLU A 93 16.59 8.33 3.69
C GLU A 93 15.23 7.77 4.12
N LEU A 94 15.22 6.83 5.09
CA LEU A 94 14.00 6.33 5.70
C LEU A 94 13.16 7.46 6.32
N GLU A 95 13.79 8.38 7.05
CA GLU A 95 13.11 9.56 7.59
C GLU A 95 12.53 10.45 6.47
N GLY A 96 13.28 10.66 5.40
CA GLY A 96 12.82 11.40 4.22
C GLY A 96 11.56 10.78 3.59
N TYR A 97 11.52 9.45 3.45
CA TYR A 97 10.34 8.75 2.93
C TYR A 97 9.13 8.84 3.87
N ILE A 98 9.35 8.80 5.19
CA ILE A 98 8.27 9.05 6.15
C ILE A 98 7.74 10.47 6.00
N ASP A 99 8.61 11.46 5.84
CA ASP A 99 8.20 12.86 5.68
C ASP A 99 7.38 13.08 4.40
N LEU A 100 7.62 12.32 3.33
CA LEU A 100 6.76 12.31 2.14
C LEU A 100 5.34 11.86 2.47
N LEU A 101 5.19 10.78 3.25
CA LEU A 101 3.87 10.30 3.69
C LEU A 101 3.17 11.33 4.57
N VAL A 102 3.86 11.90 5.55
CA VAL A 102 3.34 12.95 6.43
C VAL A 102 2.86 14.15 5.61
N LYS A 103 3.68 14.64 4.69
CA LYS A 103 3.35 15.80 3.85
C LYS A 103 2.15 15.54 2.93
N LYS A 104 2.08 14.34 2.36
CA LYS A 104 1.06 14.01 1.34
C LYS A 104 -0.28 13.62 1.95
N PHE A 105 -0.26 12.85 3.04
CA PHE A 105 -1.46 12.26 3.65
C PHE A 105 -1.81 12.81 5.03
N GLY A 106 -0.98 13.67 5.62
CA GLY A 106 -1.23 14.27 6.94
C GLY A 106 -1.15 13.27 8.09
N VAL A 107 -0.42 12.17 7.90
CA VAL A 107 -0.27 11.09 8.90
C VAL A 107 0.75 11.47 9.99
N ASP A 108 0.64 10.85 11.17
CA ASP A 108 1.64 11.03 12.23
C ASP A 108 2.89 10.21 11.94
N LYS A 109 4.06 10.86 11.99
CA LYS A 109 5.38 10.23 11.76
C LYS A 109 5.60 9.02 12.68
N LYS A 110 5.13 9.07 13.93
CA LYS A 110 5.30 7.97 14.91
C LYS A 110 4.41 6.77 14.62
N SER A 111 3.39 6.94 13.78
CA SER A 111 2.48 5.86 13.39
C SER A 111 2.99 5.07 12.17
N CYS A 112 3.96 5.60 11.44
CA CYS A 112 4.58 4.95 10.28
C CYS A 112 5.40 3.73 10.71
N ARG A 113 5.33 2.65 9.94
CA ARG A 113 6.03 1.39 10.21
C ARG A 113 6.80 0.94 8.98
N LEU A 114 8.06 0.54 9.16
CA LEU A 114 8.80 -0.21 8.16
C LEU A 114 8.31 -1.67 8.18
N LEU A 115 7.86 -2.19 7.05
CA LEU A 115 7.35 -3.54 6.91
C LEU A 115 8.02 -4.23 5.72
N SER A 116 8.44 -5.47 5.92
CA SER A 116 8.88 -6.37 4.84
C SER A 116 8.05 -7.64 4.91
N TYR A 117 7.40 -8.01 3.81
CA TYR A 117 6.51 -9.15 3.76
C TYR A 117 6.53 -9.83 2.39
N SER A 118 6.05 -11.07 2.34
CA SER A 118 5.94 -11.88 1.12
C SER A 118 4.54 -12.47 0.98
N TRP A 119 4.09 -12.69 -0.25
CA TRP A 119 2.83 -13.39 -0.55
C TRP A 119 2.95 -14.20 -1.83
N TYR A 120 2.07 -15.19 -1.98
CA TYR A 120 2.01 -16.01 -3.18
C TYR A 120 0.87 -15.54 -4.08
N ASN A 121 1.16 -15.16 -5.32
CA ASN A 121 0.15 -14.68 -6.26
C ASN A 121 -0.58 -15.81 -7.04
N GLY A 122 -0.39 -17.05 -6.62
CA GLY A 122 -0.77 -18.25 -7.37
C GLY A 122 -2.01 -19.02 -6.93
N GLY A 123 -2.76 -18.52 -5.96
CA GLY A 123 -3.96 -19.17 -5.44
C GLY A 123 -4.53 -18.36 -4.27
N ASP A 124 -5.84 -18.52 -4.04
CA ASP A 124 -6.63 -17.73 -3.08
C ASP A 124 -5.94 -17.55 -1.72
N GLU A 125 -5.78 -16.27 -1.37
CA GLU A 125 -5.41 -15.69 -0.09
C GLU A 125 -3.97 -15.89 0.44
N PRO A 126 -3.36 -14.83 1.01
CA PRO A 126 -2.05 -14.91 1.63
C PRO A 126 -2.06 -15.76 2.90
N ILE A 127 -1.25 -16.82 2.93
CA ILE A 127 -0.91 -17.57 4.13
C ILE A 127 -0.12 -16.63 5.05
N ARG A 128 -0.71 -16.26 6.19
CA ARG A 128 -0.05 -15.47 7.24
C ARG A 128 0.74 -16.41 8.18
N PHE A 129 1.98 -16.07 8.48
CA PHE A 129 2.74 -16.57 9.63
C PHE A 129 2.64 -15.57 10.79
#